data_AF-A0A8S9MR55-F1
#
_entry.id   AF-A0A8S9MR55-F1
#
_cell.length_a   1.000
_cell.length_b   1.000
_cell.length_c   1.000
_cell.angle_alpha   90.00
_cell.angle_beta   90.00
_cell.angle_gamma   90.00
#
_symmetry.space_group_name_H-M   'P 1'
#
loop_
_entity.id
_entity.type
_entity.pdbx_description
1 polymer ?
#
loop_
_entity_poly.entity_id
_entity_poly.type
_entity_poly.pdbx_seq_one_letter_code
_entity_poly.pdbx_strand_id
1 'polypeptide(L)'
;MLPLTAVDYQEFGYPGDIDDFHAIRECSPYDNIPKDVLYPAVLVTSSFNTRFGVGEAAKWVARVRDNTFNDPESPLLLNLTTDIVEENRFLQTKESALAIAFIIKMMES
;
A
#
# COMPACT_ATOMS: atom_id res chain seq x y z
N MET A 1 -6.68 7.68 -4.02
CA MET A 1 -5.97 8.79 -4.71
C MET A 1 -4.63 9.10 -4.03
N LEU A 2 -3.51 8.89 -4.73
CA LEU A 2 -2.21 9.46 -4.35
C LEU A 2 -2.31 11.00 -4.44
N PRO A 3 -1.69 11.78 -3.55
CA PRO A 3 -1.58 13.22 -3.73
C PRO A 3 -0.66 13.49 -4.93
N LEU A 4 -1.25 13.57 -6.13
CA LEU A 4 -0.50 13.90 -7.35
C LEU A 4 0.01 15.34 -7.22
N THR A 5 1.32 15.48 -7.39
CA THR A 5 1.99 16.77 -7.49
C THR A 5 2.12 17.16 -8.96
N ALA A 6 2.42 18.42 -9.24
CA ALA A 6 2.56 18.89 -10.62
C ALA A 6 3.60 18.10 -11.46
N VAL A 7 4.60 17.51 -10.80
CA VAL A 7 5.61 16.65 -11.45
C VAL A 7 5.00 15.34 -11.95
N ASP A 8 3.93 14.86 -11.32
CA ASP A 8 3.30 13.58 -11.66
C ASP A 8 2.30 13.70 -12.82
N TYR A 9 1.84 14.92 -13.17
CA TYR A 9 0.78 15.11 -14.17
C TYR A 9 1.21 14.69 -15.59
N GLN A 10 2.49 14.75 -15.90
CA GLN A 10 2.99 14.27 -17.19
C GLN A 10 2.83 12.75 -17.33
N GLU A 11 2.86 12.02 -16.21
CA GLU A 11 2.78 10.55 -16.20
C GLU A 11 1.33 10.07 -16.02
N PHE A 12 0.58 10.68 -15.11
CA PHE A 12 -0.74 10.20 -14.69
C PHE A 12 -1.92 11.05 -15.17
N GLY A 13 -1.67 12.20 -15.80
CA GLY A 13 -2.70 13.15 -16.20
C GLY A 13 -2.99 14.20 -15.13
N TYR A 14 -3.75 15.23 -15.52
CA TYR A 14 -4.13 16.32 -14.65
C TYR A 14 -5.52 16.05 -14.03
N PRO A 15 -5.63 15.82 -12.70
CA PRO A 15 -6.90 15.45 -12.08
C PRO A 15 -7.99 16.54 -12.10
N GLY A 16 -7.65 17.76 -12.53
CA GLY A 16 -8.63 18.83 -12.76
C GLY A 16 -9.32 18.74 -14.12
N ASP A 17 -8.75 17.99 -15.07
CA ASP A 17 -9.44 17.59 -16.30
C ASP A 17 -10.34 16.37 -16.01
N ILE A 18 -11.55 16.37 -16.58
CA ILE A 18 -12.56 15.36 -16.24
C ILE A 18 -12.22 13.98 -16.81
N ASP A 19 -11.64 13.92 -18.01
CA ASP A 19 -11.31 12.67 -18.67
C ASP A 19 -10.10 12.03 -17.96
N ASP A 20 -9.09 12.84 -17.63
CA ASP A 20 -7.95 12.40 -16.82
C ASP A 20 -8.37 11.97 -15.41
N PHE A 21 -9.30 12.69 -14.77
CA PHE A 21 -9.84 12.31 -13.46
C PHE A 21 -10.49 10.93 -13.49
N HIS A 22 -11.29 10.64 -14.51
CA HIS A 22 -11.92 9.33 -14.67
C HIS A 22 -10.87 8.23 -14.86
N ALA A 23 -9.87 8.46 -15.72
CA ALA A 23 -8.78 7.51 -15.95
C ALA A 23 -7.97 7.23 -14.67
N ILE A 24 -7.60 8.28 -13.92
CA ILE A 24 -6.88 8.17 -12.63
C ILE A 24 -7.71 7.34 -11.64
N ARG A 25 -9.02 7.57 -11.57
CA ARG A 25 -9.92 6.87 -10.65
C ARG A 25 -10.08 5.39 -11.03
N GLU A 26 -10.21 5.08 -12.31
CA GLU A 26 -10.32 3.70 -12.80
C GLU A 26 -9.09 2.86 -12.44
N CYS A 27 -7.90 3.48 -12.43
CA CYS A 27 -6.65 2.80 -12.05
C CYS A 27 -6.31 2.91 -10.56
N SER A 28 -7.09 3.63 -9.73
CA SER A 28 -6.70 3.89 -8.35
C SER A 28 -6.89 2.67 -7.43
N PRO A 29 -5.83 2.16 -6.77
CA PRO A 29 -5.96 1.00 -5.88
C PRO A 29 -6.85 1.23 -4.67
N TYR A 30 -7.04 2.50 -4.26
CA TYR A 30 -7.88 2.86 -3.12
C TYR A 30 -9.38 2.87 -3.47
N ASP A 31 -9.70 3.29 -4.69
CA ASP A 31 -11.08 3.43 -5.15
C ASP A 31 -11.65 2.11 -5.68
N ASN A 32 -10.76 1.20 -6.13
CA ASN A 32 -11.13 -0.09 -6.74
C ASN A 32 -10.88 -1.30 -5.82
N ILE A 33 -11.05 -1.12 -4.50
CA ILE A 33 -11.02 -2.24 -3.55
C ILE A 33 -12.29 -3.10 -3.74
N PRO A 34 -12.16 -4.42 -3.98
CA PRO A 34 -13.31 -5.31 -4.14
C PRO A 34 -14.08 -5.42 -2.82
N LYS A 35 -15.39 -5.67 -2.92
CA LYS A 35 -16.29 -5.80 -1.78
C LYS A 35 -16.73 -7.24 -1.57
N ASP A 36 -16.90 -7.64 -0.31
CA ASP A 36 -17.45 -8.93 0.09
C ASP A 36 -16.69 -10.12 -0.53
N VAL A 37 -15.37 -9.99 -0.64
CA VAL A 37 -14.47 -11.04 -1.13
C VAL A 37 -13.49 -11.46 -0.03
N LEU A 38 -13.03 -12.71 -0.11
CA LEU A 38 -11.84 -13.13 0.62
C LEU A 38 -10.62 -12.46 -0.03
N TYR A 39 -9.95 -11.58 0.72
CA TYR A 39 -8.80 -10.86 0.20
C TYR A 39 -7.53 -11.68 0.41
N PRO A 40 -6.59 -11.71 -0.56
CA PRO A 40 -5.34 -12.44 -0.38
C PRO A 40 -4.54 -11.87 0.79
N ALA A 41 -3.63 -12.70 1.32
CA ALA A 41 -2.65 -12.23 2.29
C ALA A 41 -1.78 -11.13 1.67
N VAL A 42 -1.67 -9.99 2.34
CA VAL A 42 -0.87 -8.86 1.85
C VAL A 42 -0.11 -8.23 3.02
N LEU A 43 1.19 -8.03 2.82
CA LEU A 43 2.04 -7.22 3.69
C LEU A 43 2.22 -5.84 3.06
N VAL A 44 1.63 -4.82 3.67
CA VAL A 44 1.83 -3.42 3.30
C VAL A 44 2.94 -2.82 4.15
N THR A 45 3.97 -2.28 3.49
CA THR A 45 5.07 -1.57 4.15
C THR A 45 5.03 -0.09 3.79
N SER A 46 5.32 0.78 4.76
CA SER A 46 5.57 2.20 4.51
C SER A 46 6.47 2.78 5.60
N SER A 47 7.06 3.94 5.36
CA SER A 47 7.87 4.65 6.35
C SER A 47 7.59 6.14 6.32
N PHE A 48 7.90 6.81 7.43
CA PHE A 48 7.82 8.27 7.53
C PHE A 48 8.84 9.00 6.65
N ASN A 49 9.83 8.28 6.10
CA ASN A 49 10.82 8.82 5.17
C ASN A 49 10.43 8.62 3.69
N THR A 50 9.31 7.95 3.40
CA THR A 50 8.84 7.80 2.01
C THR A 50 8.16 9.07 1.51
N ARG A 51 8.26 9.31 0.19
CA ARG A 51 7.60 10.45 -0.51
C ARG A 51 6.10 10.55 -0.22
N PHE A 52 5.42 9.41 -0.08
CA PHE A 52 3.97 9.32 0.08
C PHE A 52 3.53 8.96 1.51
N GLY A 53 4.45 9.04 2.48
CA GLY A 53 4.15 8.90 3.91
C GLY A 53 3.41 7.62 4.31
N VAL A 54 3.05 7.55 5.59
CA VAL A 54 2.35 6.39 6.17
C VAL A 54 0.83 6.47 6.05
N GLY A 55 0.29 7.67 5.80
CA GLY A 55 -1.16 7.92 5.80
C GLY A 55 -1.88 7.18 4.68
N GLU A 56 -1.32 7.16 3.49
CA GLU A 56 -1.82 6.49 2.29
C GLU A 56 -1.93 4.99 2.53
N ALA A 57 -0.86 4.37 3.05
CA ALA A 57 -0.83 2.96 3.39
C ALA A 57 -1.88 2.61 4.47
N ALA A 58 -1.97 3.42 5.54
CA ALA A 58 -2.94 3.21 6.60
C ALA A 58 -4.39 3.33 6.11
N LYS A 59 -4.70 4.36 5.31
CA LYS A 59 -6.02 4.55 4.68
C LYS A 59 -6.39 3.35 3.81
N TRP A 60 -5.46 2.87 2.99
CA TRP A 60 -5.71 1.73 2.11
C TRP A 60 -5.97 0.45 2.89
N VAL A 61 -5.12 0.12 3.87
CA VAL A 61 -5.30 -1.07 4.71
C VAL A 61 -6.63 -1.03 5.47
N ALA A 62 -6.98 0.10 6.07
CA ALA A 62 -8.26 0.25 6.77
C ALA A 62 -9.43 -0.03 5.82
N ARG A 63 -9.41 0.56 4.63
CA ARG A 63 -10.48 0.40 3.65
C ARG A 63 -10.57 -1.02 3.09
N VAL A 64 -9.47 -1.76 2.95
CA VAL A 64 -9.53 -3.18 2.56
C VAL A 64 -10.19 -3.97 3.68
N ARG A 65 -9.74 -3.83 4.93
CA ARG A 65 -10.34 -4.52 6.09
C ARG A 65 -11.84 -4.25 6.25
N ASP A 66 -12.29 -3.04 5.94
CA ASP A 66 -13.71 -2.68 6.03
C ASP A 66 -14.57 -3.24 4.88
N ASN A 67 -13.97 -3.50 3.70
CA ASN A 67 -14.70 -3.93 2.51
C ASN A 67 -14.59 -5.43 2.22
N THR A 68 -13.63 -6.14 2.82
CA THR A 68 -13.34 -7.54 2.52
C THR A 68 -13.53 -8.43 3.74
N PHE A 69 -13.64 -9.74 3.52
CA PHE A 69 -13.63 -10.69 4.63
C PHE A 69 -12.23 -10.85 5.20
N ASN A 70 -12.15 -10.96 6.52
CA ASN A 70 -10.91 -11.21 7.26
C ASN A 70 -10.82 -12.71 7.58
N ASP A 71 -9.73 -13.33 7.16
CA ASP A 71 -9.41 -14.74 7.43
C ASP A 71 -8.02 -14.81 8.06
N PRO A 72 -7.86 -15.50 9.20
CA PRO A 72 -6.55 -15.74 9.81
C PRO A 72 -5.52 -16.37 8.86
N GLU A 73 -5.95 -17.18 7.88
CA GLU A 73 -5.06 -17.81 6.90
C GLU A 73 -4.65 -16.86 5.76
N SER A 74 -5.38 -15.75 5.56
CA SER A 74 -5.05 -14.71 4.57
C SER A 74 -4.90 -13.32 5.19
N PRO A 75 -3.87 -13.10 6.03
CA PRO A 75 -3.75 -11.89 6.81
C PRO A 75 -3.38 -10.66 5.98
N LEU A 76 -4.05 -9.54 6.26
CA LEU A 76 -3.67 -8.20 5.78
C LEU A 76 -2.89 -7.45 6.86
N LEU A 77 -1.57 -7.38 6.70
CA LEU A 77 -0.64 -6.78 7.65
C LEU A 77 -0.18 -5.38 7.20
N LEU A 78 0.00 -4.49 8.16
CA LEU A 78 0.58 -3.16 7.96
C LEU A 78 1.82 -3.01 8.83
N ASN A 79 2.97 -2.83 8.20
CA ASN A 79 4.24 -2.56 8.86
C ASN A 79 4.68 -1.12 8.57
N LEU A 80 4.75 -0.29 9.60
CA LEU A 80 5.15 1.11 9.49
C LEU A 80 6.49 1.33 10.17
N THR A 81 7.49 1.76 9.41
CA THR A 81 8.81 2.10 9.93
C THR A 81 8.82 3.57 10.34
N THR A 82 9.00 3.82 11.65
CA THR A 82 9.05 5.18 12.25
C THR A 82 10.47 5.69 12.44
N ASP A 83 11.46 4.82 12.29
CA ASP A 83 12.86 5.11 12.56
C ASP A 83 13.40 6.09 11.52
N ILE A 84 13.66 7.34 11.93
CA ILE A 84 14.37 8.36 11.16
C ILE A 84 15.87 8.13 11.38
N VAL A 85 16.37 6.99 10.94
CA VAL A 85 17.80 6.69 11.00
C VAL A 85 18.34 6.85 9.58
N GLU A 86 19.44 7.59 9.42
CA GLU A 86 20.22 7.66 8.18
C GLU A 86 20.35 6.27 7.54
N GLU A 87 20.32 6.18 6.20
CA GLU A 87 20.33 4.92 5.42
C GLU A 87 21.11 3.79 6.11
N ASN A 88 20.38 2.95 6.84
CA ASN A 88 20.99 1.92 7.65
C ASN A 88 20.79 0.57 6.97
N ARG A 89 21.89 -0.03 6.52
CA ARG A 89 21.90 -1.38 5.92
C ARG A 89 21.20 -2.42 6.81
N PHE A 90 21.24 -2.27 8.13
CA PHE A 90 20.52 -3.14 9.06
C PHE A 90 19.01 -3.03 8.90
N LEU A 91 18.48 -1.80 8.71
CA LEU A 91 17.04 -1.58 8.51
C LEU A 91 16.58 -2.20 7.18
N GLN A 92 17.31 -1.98 6.09
CA GLN A 92 17.01 -2.59 4.79
C GLN A 92 17.04 -4.14 4.86
N THR A 93 18.01 -4.70 5.58
CA THR A 93 18.11 -6.15 5.79
C THR A 93 16.93 -6.67 6.60
N LYS A 94 16.51 -5.94 7.64
CA LYS A 94 15.35 -6.28 8.47
C LYS A 94 14.04 -6.24 7.68
N GLU A 95 13.83 -5.21 6.87
CA GLU A 95 12.65 -5.08 6.00
C GLU A 95 12.60 -6.19 4.95
N SER A 96 13.74 -6.50 4.33
CA SER A 96 13.85 -7.62 3.38
C SER A 96 13.58 -8.98 4.04
N ALA A 97 14.14 -9.20 5.23
CA ALA A 97 13.91 -10.42 5.99
C ALA A 97 12.43 -10.61 6.36
N LEU A 98 11.74 -9.52 6.75
CA LEU A 98 10.30 -9.56 7.02
C LEU A 98 9.49 -9.91 5.78
N ALA A 99 9.79 -9.29 4.63
CA ALA A 99 9.10 -9.58 3.38
C ALA A 99 9.29 -11.04 2.94
N ILE A 100 10.52 -11.56 3.02
CA ILE A 100 10.83 -12.95 2.70
C ILE A 100 10.12 -13.90 3.66
N ALA A 101 10.16 -13.65 4.97
CA ALA A 101 9.50 -14.48 5.96
C ALA A 101 7.98 -14.51 5.75
N PHE A 102 7.38 -13.37 5.41
CA PHE A 102 5.96 -13.31 5.05
C PHE A 102 5.64 -14.17 3.83
N ILE A 103 6.42 -14.04 2.74
CA ILE A 103 6.22 -14.84 1.53
C ILE A 103 6.34 -16.33 1.81
N ILE A 104 7.40 -16.76 2.50
CA ILE A 104 7.60 -18.17 2.87
C ILE A 104 6.41 -18.69 3.69
N LYS A 105 6.00 -17.94 4.72
CA LYS A 105 4.87 -18.33 5.57
C LYS A 105 3.56 -18.47 4.77
N MET A 106 3.31 -17.60 3.80
CA MET A 106 2.12 -17.66 2.95
C MET A 106 2.19 -18.74 1.86
N MET A 107 3.39 -19.21 1.49
CA MET A 107 3.58 -20.32 0.54
C MET A 107 3.45 -21.69 1.21
N GLU A 108 3.75 -21.79 2.50
CA GLU A 108 3.68 -23.04 3.28
C GLU A 108 2.32 -23.28 3.95
N SER A 109 1.43 -22.28 3.94
CA SER A 109 0.09 -22.35 4.56
C SER A 109 -0.97 -22.82 3.56
#